data_AF-A0A150INB8-F1
#
_entry.id   AF-A0A150INB8-F1
#
_cell.length_a   1.000
_cell.length_b   1.000
_cell.length_c   1.000
_cell.angle_alpha   90.00
_cell.angle_beta   90.00
_cell.angle_gamma   90.00
#
_symmetry.space_group_name_H-M   'P 1'
#
loop_
_entity.id
_entity.type
_entity.pdbx_description
1 polymer ?
#
loop_
_entity_poly.entity_id
_entity_poly.type
_entity_poly.pdbx_seq_one_letter_code
_entity_poly.pdbx_strand_id
1 'polypeptide(L)' 'MDCALCKKPIEKYNAKLNQLKIDESISVEICSDCIDKFLNWQKTLFATLFPTKAAKKWASKK' A
#
# COMPACT_ATOMS: atom_id res chain seq x y z
N MET A 1 -5.47 17.18 -5.14
CA MET A 1 -4.57 16.24 -5.85
C MET A 1 -5.33 14.96 -6.06
N ASP A 2 -5.13 14.31 -7.21
CA ASP A 2 -5.77 13.03 -7.52
C ASP A 2 -4.81 11.88 -7.28
N CYS A 3 -5.34 10.79 -6.73
CA CYS A 3 -4.59 9.56 -6.51
C CYS A 3 -4.08 9.01 -7.85
N ALA A 4 -2.77 8.74 -7.94
CA ALA A 4 -2.15 8.21 -9.14
C ALA A 4 -2.77 6.87 -9.60
N LEU A 5 -3.24 6.05 -8.65
CA LEU A 5 -3.77 4.70 -8.88
C LEU A 5 -5.26 4.68 -9.24
N CYS A 6 -6.12 5.36 -8.47
CA CYS A 6 -7.57 5.28 -8.65
C CYS A 6 -8.21 6.54 -9.22
N LYS A 7 -7.42 7.59 -9.48
CA LYS A 7 -7.85 8.89 -10.02
C LYS A 7 -8.91 9.63 -9.19
N LYS A 8 -9.19 9.16 -7.97
CA LYS A 8 -10.06 9.86 -7.02
C LYS A 8 -9.31 11.01 -6.33
N PRO A 9 -10.00 12.08 -5.93
CA PRO A 9 -9.41 13.12 -5.10
C PRO A 9 -8.86 12.56 -3.80
N ILE A 10 -7.68 13.01 -3.38
CA ILE A 10 -7.10 12.69 -2.07
C ILE A 10 -7.69 13.66 -1.04
N GLU A 11 -8.59 13.15 -0.21
CA GLU A 11 -9.11 13.90 0.94
C GLU A 11 -8.05 14.00 2.04
N LYS A 12 -7.94 15.18 2.67
CA LYS A 12 -6.99 15.45 3.78
C LYS A 12 -5.55 15.05 3.45
N TYR A 13 -5.06 15.52 2.30
CA TYR A 13 -3.71 15.28 1.84
C TYR A 13 -2.65 15.55 2.91
N ASN A 14 -1.76 14.57 3.11
CA ASN A 14 -0.58 14.67 3.94
C ASN A 14 0.59 13.99 3.22
N ALA A 15 1.61 14.77 2.82
CA ALA A 15 2.75 14.26 2.08
C ALA A 15 3.47 13.07 2.76
N LYS A 16 3.47 12.98 4.10
CA LYS A 16 4.10 11.85 4.79
C LYS A 16 3.30 10.55 4.69
N LEU A 17 2.00 10.64 4.46
CA LEU A 17 1.10 9.50 4.43
C LEU A 17 0.67 9.14 3.02
N ASN A 18 0.54 10.13 2.13
CA ASN A 18 0.02 9.95 0.78
C ASN A 18 1.12 9.75 -0.27
N GLN A 19 2.37 10.06 0.05
CA GLN A 19 3.47 9.89 -0.90
C GLN A 19 4.02 8.47 -0.87
N LEU A 20 3.91 7.77 -2.01
CA LEU A 20 4.56 6.50 -2.26
C LEU A 20 5.84 6.75 -3.07
N LYS A 21 7.00 6.48 -2.47
CA LYS A 21 8.29 6.52 -3.15
C LYS A 21 8.58 5.17 -3.80
N ILE A 22 8.70 5.16 -5.13
CA ILE A 22 8.97 3.95 -5.92
C ILE A 22 10.48 3.73 -6.05
N ASP A 23 11.21 4.81 -6.36
CA ASP A 23 12.67 4.83 -6.43
C ASP A 23 13.21 6.20 -5.95
N GLU A 24 14.52 6.44 -6.10
CA GLU A 24 15.14 7.70 -5.65
C GLU A 24 14.61 8.95 -6.36
N SER A 25 14.13 8.80 -7.59
CA SER A 25 13.67 9.87 -8.48
C SER A 25 12.16 9.94 -8.66
N ILE A 26 11.43 8.85 -8.36
CA ILE A 26 10.00 8.71 -8.62
C ILE A 26 9.24 8.58 -7.30
N SER A 27 8.39 9.58 -7.07
CA SER A 27 7.36 9.57 -6.03
C SER A 27 5.99 9.85 -6.64
N VAL A 28 4.96 9.15 -6.17
CA VAL A 28 3.58 9.34 -6.59
C VAL A 28 2.68 9.55 -5.39
N GLU A 29 1.63 10.36 -5.57
CA GLU A 29 0.64 10.61 -4.52
C GLU A 29 -0.53 9.64 -4.65
N ILE A 30 -0.88 8.97 -3.56
CA ILE A 30 -1.94 7.96 -3.48
C ILE A 30 -2.86 8.21 -2.29
N CYS A 31 -4.15 7.89 -2.44
CA CYS A 31 -5.12 8.00 -1.36
C CYS A 31 -4.97 6.85 -0.35
N SER A 32 -5.50 7.06 0.87
CA SER A 32 -5.48 6.10 1.97
C SER A 32 -6.06 4.72 1.58
N ASP A 33 -7.17 4.70 0.83
CA ASP A 33 -7.77 3.44 0.36
C ASP A 33 -6.81 2.62 -0.52
N CYS A 34 -6.03 3.30 -1.36
CA CYS A 34 -5.05 2.65 -2.22
C CYS A 34 -3.84 2.16 -1.43
N ILE A 35 -3.43 2.90 -0.38
CA ILE A 35 -2.37 2.48 0.53
C ILE A 35 -2.77 1.18 1.24
N ASP A 36 -3.98 1.11 1.79
CA ASP A 36 -4.45 -0.09 2.50
C ASP A 36 -4.51 -1.31 1.58
N LYS A 37 -5.00 -1.15 0.35
CA LYS A 37 -5.01 -2.21 -0.66
C LYS A 37 -3.59 -2.67 -1.01
N PHE A 38 -2.68 -1.73 -1.22
CA PHE A 38 -1.28 -2.03 -1.52
C PHE A 38 -0.60 -2.80 -0.38
N LEU A 39 -0.77 -2.34 0.86
CA LEU A 39 -0.20 -2.99 2.04
C LEU A 39 -0.77 -4.40 2.24
N ASN A 40 -2.07 -4.60 2.01
CA ASN A 40 -2.68 -5.93 2.12
C ASN A 40 -2.20 -6.89 1.02
N TRP A 41 -2.06 -6.40 -0.21
CA TRP A 41 -1.47 -7.17 -1.30
C TRP A 41 -0.02 -7.55 -0.97
N GLN A 42 0.80 -6.58 -0.53
CA GLN A 42 2.20 -6.80 -0.16
C GLN A 42 2.35 -7.80 0.99
N LYS A 43 1.53 -7.69 2.03
CA LYS A 43 1.48 -8.67 3.15
C LYS A 43 1.16 -10.08 2.66
N THR A 44 0.17 -10.21 1.77
CA THR A 44 -0.21 -11.50 1.19
C THR A 44 0.95 -12.10 0.39
N LEU A 45 1.59 -11.29 -0.44
CA LEU A 45 2.72 -11.71 -1.28
C LEU A 45 3.92 -12.14 -0.43
N PHE A 46 4.25 -11.39 0.62
CA PHE A 46 5.28 -11.80 1.58
C PHE A 46 4.92 -13.09 2.33
N ALA A 47 3.66 -13.28 2.70
CA ALA A 47 3.25 -14.52 3.37
C ALA A 47 3.35 -15.74 2.45
N THR A 48 3.13 -15.56 1.15
CA THR A 48 3.34 -16.61 0.15
C THR A 48 4.82 -16.91 -0.06
N LEU A 49 5.66 -15.88 -0.21
CA LEU A 49 7.09 -16.05 -0.49
C LEU A 49 7.90 -16.48 0.74
N PHE A 50 7.53 -16.03 1.93
CA PHE A 50 8.22 -16.27 3.19
C PHE A 50 7.22 -16.78 4.25
N PRO A 51 6.81 -18.05 4.18
CA PRO A 51 5.72 -18.60 5.00
C PRO A 51 6.15 -18.89 6.44
N THR A 52 6.50 -17.84 7.19
CA THR A 52 6.76 -17.89 8.63
C THR A 52 5.47 -18.13 9.41
N LYS A 53 5.56 -18.58 10.67
CA LYS A 53 4.38 -18.71 11.55
C LYS A 53 3.59 -17.40 11.66
N ALA A 54 4.30 -16.27 11.72
CA ALA A 54 3.69 -14.94 11.77
C ALA A 54 3.00 -14.58 10.44
N ALA A 55 3.65 -14.85 9.31
CA ALA A 55 3.11 -14.52 8.00
C ALA A 55 1.89 -15.39 7.61
N LYS A 56 1.88 -16.68 8.00
CA LYS A 56 0.69 -17.54 7.87
C LYS A 56 -0.51 -16.95 8.61
N LYS A 57 -0.32 -16.36 9.80
CA LYS A 57 -1.40 -15.68 10.55
C LYS A 57 -1.97 -14.47 9.81
N TRP A 58 -1.17 -13.78 8.98
CA TRP A 58 -1.65 -12.68 8.13
C TRP A 58 -2.45 -13.19 6.93
N ALA A 59 -2.03 -14.29 6.31
CA ALA A 59 -2.73 -14.88 5.16
C ALA A 59 -4.04 -15.60 5.55
N SER A 60 -4.13 -16.14 6.76
CA SER A 60 -5.29 -16.91 7.23
C SER A 60 -6.49 -16.07 7.69
N LYS A 61 -6.36 -14.74 7.83
CA LYS A 61 -7.47 -13.84 8.22
C LYS A 61 -8.28 -13.37 7.00
N LYS A 62 -8.64 -14.29 6.11
CA LYS A 62 -9.47 -14.02 4.95
C LYS A 62 -10.94 -14.26 5.28
#